data_AF-A0A978S743-F1
#
_entry.id   AF-A0A978S743-F1
#
_cell.length_a   1.000
_cell.length_b   1.000
_cell.length_c   1.000
_cell.angle_alpha   90.00
_cell.angle_beta   90.00
_cell.angle_gamma   90.00
#
_symmetry.space_group_name_H-M   'P 1'
#
loop_
_entity.id
_entity.type
_entity.pdbx_description
1 polymer ?
#
loop_
_entity_poly.entity_id
_entity_poly.type
_entity_poly.pdbx_seq_one_letter_code
_entity_poly.pdbx_strand_id
1 'polypeptide(L)'
;MKAKTKKTTKNDPYEEIKKDLERQRTTLLSEAGVIIGTGLNSHQDNLSDVGDQATAVADQNFLLRMKEREQKLLKKIDEALERIANGTFGICESCGGEIG
;
A
#
# COMPACT_ATOMS: atom_id res chain seq x y z
N MET A 1 22.85 12.58 -26.79
CA MET A 1 21.58 12.05 -26.22
C MET A 1 21.12 13.04 -25.16
N LYS A 2 20.03 13.78 -25.39
CA LYS A 2 19.63 14.91 -24.53
C LYS A 2 18.90 14.39 -23.29
N ALA A 3 19.54 14.49 -22.12
CA ALA A 3 18.87 14.41 -20.84
C ALA A 3 17.90 15.60 -20.73
N LYS A 4 16.59 15.33 -20.79
CA LYS A 4 15.57 16.35 -20.51
C LYS A 4 15.38 16.42 -19.00
N THR A 5 16.07 17.37 -18.37
CA THR A 5 15.85 17.82 -17.00
C THR A 5 14.37 18.22 -16.83
N LYS A 6 13.62 17.48 -16.01
CA LYS A 6 12.20 17.73 -15.74
C LYS A 6 12.08 19.00 -14.89
N LYS A 7 11.47 20.05 -15.46
CA LYS A 7 11.13 21.29 -14.76
C LYS A 7 10.05 20.98 -13.72
N THR A 8 10.39 21.11 -12.44
CA THR A 8 9.40 21.25 -11.38
C THR A 8 8.70 22.60 -11.56
N THR A 9 7.47 22.57 -12.08
CA THR A 9 6.61 23.75 -12.15
C THR A 9 6.21 24.12 -10.72
N LYS A 10 6.46 25.37 -10.31
CA LYS A 10 6.32 25.89 -8.93
C LYS A 10 4.87 25.98 -8.39
N ASN A 11 3.96 25.15 -8.88
CA ASN A 11 2.61 24.94 -8.35
C ASN A 11 2.12 23.60 -8.91
N ASP A 12 2.59 22.51 -8.31
CA ASP A 12 2.06 21.18 -8.63
C ASP A 12 0.73 21.01 -7.90
N PRO A 13 -0.42 20.93 -8.61
CA PRO A 13 -1.73 20.79 -7.97
C PRO A 13 -1.84 19.49 -7.16
N TYR A 14 -0.92 18.54 -7.34
CA TYR A 14 -0.92 17.24 -6.67
C TYR A 14 0.02 17.18 -5.46
N GLU A 15 0.65 18.28 -5.04
CA GLU A 15 1.57 18.29 -3.89
C GLU A 15 0.88 17.89 -2.57
N GLU A 16 -0.37 18.29 -2.35
CA GLU A 16 -1.12 17.86 -1.17
C GLU A 16 -1.45 16.36 -1.24
N ILE A 17 -1.89 15.88 -2.40
CA ILE A 17 -2.17 14.46 -2.65
C ILE A 17 -0.92 13.62 -2.40
N LYS A 18 0.24 14.10 -2.85
CA LYS A 18 1.53 13.44 -2.63
C LYS A 18 1.83 13.29 -1.14
N LYS A 19 1.67 14.36 -0.35
CA LYS A 19 1.88 14.32 1.11
C LYS A 19 0.95 13.33 1.79
N ASP A 20 -0.32 13.30 1.38
CA ASP A 20 -1.29 12.35 1.91
C ASP A 20 -0.93 10.89 1.56
N LEU A 21 -0.50 10.65 0.33
CA LEU A 21 -0.02 9.33 -0.11
C LEU A 21 1.24 8.89 0.66
N GLU A 22 2.19 9.80 0.89
CA GLU A 22 3.40 9.53 1.70
C GLU A 22 3.05 9.23 3.15
N ARG A 23 2.07 9.94 3.72
CA ARG A 23 1.55 9.67 5.07
C ARG A 23 0.91 8.28 5.13
N GLN A 24 0.00 7.97 4.21
CA GLN A 24 -0.65 6.65 4.14
C GLN A 24 0.36 5.52 3.98
N ARG A 25 1.35 5.69 3.09
CA ARG A 25 2.47 4.75 2.91
C ARG A 25 3.21 4.48 4.20
N THR A 26 3.54 5.54 4.94
CA THR A 26 4.27 5.43 6.21
C THR A 26 3.44 4.71 7.27
N THR A 27 2.15 5.04 7.36
CA THR A 27 1.20 4.35 8.24
C THR A 27 1.13 2.85 7.93
N LEU A 28 0.89 2.48 6.67
CA LEU A 28 0.82 1.07 6.25
C LEU A 28 2.11 0.29 6.53
N LEU A 29 3.28 0.91 6.31
CA LEU A 29 4.56 0.28 6.62
C LEU A 29 4.77 0.07 8.13
N SER A 30 4.33 1.03 8.95
CA SER A 30 4.40 0.91 10.41
C SER A 30 3.48 -0.21 10.94
N GLU A 31 2.24 -0.28 10.43
CA GLU A 31 1.26 -1.29 10.80
C GLU A 31 1.71 -2.70 10.36
N ALA A 32 2.23 -2.83 9.13
CA ALA A 32 2.80 -4.07 8.63
C ALA A 32 3.97 -4.58 9.50
N GLY A 33 4.81 -3.68 10.00
CA GLY A 33 5.91 -4.01 10.91
C GLY A 33 5.43 -4.58 12.26
N VAL A 34 4.37 -3.99 12.82
CA VAL A 34 3.79 -4.43 14.11
C VAL A 34 3.15 -5.82 13.98
N ILE A 35 2.43 -6.09 12.89
CA ILE A 35 1.73 -7.37 12.67
C ILE A 35 2.73 -8.54 12.53
N ILE A 36 3.85 -8.34 11.82
CA ILE A 36 4.90 -9.37 11.69
C ILE A 36 5.51 -9.72 13.04
N GLY A 37 5.69 -8.73 13.92
CA GLY A 37 6.27 -8.94 15.24
C GLY A 37 5.36 -9.65 16.25
N THR A 38 4.04 -9.64 16.04
CA THR A 38 3.06 -10.01 17.09
C THR A 38 2.10 -11.14 16.72
N GLY A 39 1.72 -11.30 15.45
CA GLY A 39 0.50 -12.04 15.10
C GLY A 39 0.67 -13.38 14.38
N LEU A 40 1.76 -13.61 13.64
CA LEU A 40 1.78 -14.74 12.69
C LEU A 40 2.23 -16.08 13.30
N ASN A 41 2.99 -16.08 14.40
CA ASN A 41 3.61 -17.28 14.97
C ASN A 41 3.17 -17.59 16.42
N SER A 42 2.41 -16.70 17.06
CA SER A 42 2.25 -16.70 18.53
C SER A 42 1.13 -17.62 19.05
N HIS A 43 0.32 -18.23 18.17
CA HIS A 43 -0.93 -18.92 18.55
C HIS A 43 -1.01 -20.40 18.16
N GLN A 44 -0.03 -20.96 17.46
CA GLN A 44 -0.12 -22.35 16.98
C GLN A 44 0.40 -23.37 18.00
N ASP A 45 1.29 -22.99 18.92
CA ASP A 45 2.03 -23.98 19.70
C ASP A 45 1.26 -24.62 20.88
N ASN A 46 0.01 -24.22 21.17
CA ASN A 46 -0.71 -24.68 22.37
C ASN A 46 -2.25 -24.86 22.23
N LEU A 47 -2.77 -25.25 21.06
CA LEU A 47 -4.23 -25.46 20.89
C LEU A 47 -4.60 -26.94 21.13
N SER A 48 -5.42 -27.19 22.16
CA SER A 48 -5.66 -28.55 22.68
C SER A 48 -6.73 -29.34 21.93
N ASP A 49 -7.66 -28.69 21.23
CA ASP A 49 -8.74 -29.35 20.49
C ASP A 49 -8.79 -28.89 19.02
N VAL A 50 -9.34 -29.76 18.16
CA VAL A 50 -9.53 -29.56 16.72
C VAL A 50 -10.40 -28.33 16.44
N GLY A 51 -11.39 -28.03 17.31
CA GLY A 51 -12.20 -26.81 17.21
C GLY A 51 -11.39 -25.53 17.37
N ASP A 52 -10.47 -25.51 18.34
CA ASP A 52 -9.58 -24.37 18.58
C ASP A 52 -8.59 -24.19 17.44
N GLN A 53 -8.05 -25.30 16.93
CA GLN A 53 -7.17 -25.30 15.76
C GLN A 53 -7.89 -24.77 14.51
N ALA A 54 -9.13 -25.20 14.26
CA ALA A 54 -9.92 -24.73 13.12
C ALA A 54 -10.18 -23.22 13.19
N THR A 55 -10.48 -22.70 14.39
CA THR A 55 -10.70 -21.27 14.62
C THR A 55 -9.42 -20.47 14.37
N ALA A 56 -8.29 -20.91 14.94
CA ALA A 56 -7.00 -20.24 14.75
C ALA A 56 -6.55 -20.22 13.28
N VAL A 57 -6.78 -21.31 12.54
CA VAL A 57 -6.49 -21.37 11.10
C VAL A 57 -7.39 -20.41 10.30
N ALA A 58 -8.66 -20.28 10.68
CA ALA A 58 -9.57 -19.32 10.04
C ALA A 58 -9.10 -17.87 10.26
N ASP A 59 -8.72 -17.53 11.48
CA ASP A 59 -8.20 -16.20 11.84
C ASP A 59 -6.88 -15.90 11.12
N GLN A 60 -5.97 -16.88 11.05
CA GLN A 60 -4.72 -16.75 10.31
C GLN A 60 -4.97 -16.50 8.81
N ASN A 61 -5.90 -17.26 8.20
CA ASN A 61 -6.28 -17.07 6.81
C ASN A 61 -6.89 -15.68 6.57
N PHE A 62 -7.70 -15.19 7.51
CA PHE A 62 -8.25 -13.85 7.44
C PHE A 62 -7.14 -12.79 7.48
N LEU A 63 -6.20 -12.89 8.43
CA LEU A 63 -5.06 -11.97 8.55
C LEU A 63 -4.18 -11.98 7.30
N LEU A 64 -3.90 -13.15 6.73
CA LEU A 64 -3.15 -13.27 5.47
C LEU A 64 -3.84 -12.52 4.33
N ARG A 65 -5.17 -12.65 4.19
CA ARG A 65 -5.92 -11.91 3.17
C ARG A 65 -5.95 -10.41 3.41
N MET A 66 -5.98 -9.96 4.66
CA MET A 66 -5.88 -8.53 5.00
C MET A 66 -4.52 -7.98 4.56
N LYS A 67 -3.44 -8.67 4.93
CA LYS A 67 -2.07 -8.34 4.52
C LYS A 67 -1.88 -8.28 3.01
N GLU A 68 -2.42 -9.24 2.27
CA GLU A 68 -2.36 -9.21 0.80
C GLU A 68 -3.00 -7.95 0.20
N ARG A 69 -4.10 -7.47 0.79
CA ARG A 69 -4.76 -6.23 0.34
C ARG A 69 -3.97 -4.99 0.72
N GLU A 70 -3.37 -4.95 1.91
CA GLU A 70 -2.45 -3.87 2.33
C GLU A 70 -1.23 -3.80 1.41
N GLN A 71 -0.63 -4.94 1.06
CA GLN A 71 0.48 -5.00 0.11
C GLN A 71 0.10 -4.49 -1.29
N LYS A 72 -1.10 -4.84 -1.77
CA LYS A 72 -1.62 -4.31 -3.05
C LYS A 72 -1.89 -2.81 -2.97
N LEU A 73 -2.41 -2.31 -1.86
CA LEU A 73 -2.62 -0.88 -1.64
C LEU A 73 -1.29 -0.12 -1.64
N LEU A 74 -0.28 -0.63 -0.93
CA LEU A 74 1.06 -0.05 -0.91
C LEU A 74 1.65 0.09 -2.32
N LYS A 75 1.56 -0.97 -3.14
CA LYS A 75 1.99 -0.92 -4.55
C LYS A 75 1.28 0.18 -5.35
N LYS A 76 -0.05 0.31 -5.19
CA LYS A 76 -0.82 1.37 -5.86
C LYS A 76 -0.41 2.76 -5.40
N ILE A 77 -0.07 2.94 -4.12
CA ILE A 77 0.43 4.21 -3.59
C ILE A 77 1.80 4.54 -4.22
N ASP A 78 2.71 3.57 -4.28
CA ASP A 78 4.02 3.75 -4.92
C ASP A 78 3.87 4.11 -6.42
N GLU A 79 2.99 3.42 -7.15
CA GLU A 79 2.66 3.72 -8.55
C GLU A 79 2.07 5.13 -8.71
N ALA A 80 1.17 5.55 -7.82
CA ALA A 80 0.60 6.90 -7.83
C ALA A 80 1.66 7.97 -7.59
N LEU A 81 2.55 7.77 -6.62
CA LEU A 81 3.68 8.67 -6.34
C LEU A 81 4.62 8.77 -7.55
N GLU A 82 4.88 7.67 -8.24
CA GLU A 82 5.68 7.66 -9.47
C GLU A 82 4.99 8.45 -10.59
N ARG A 83 3.67 8.28 -10.78
CA ARG A 83 2.89 9.05 -11.76
C ARG A 83 2.91 10.56 -11.45
N ILE A 84 2.84 10.93 -10.17
CA ILE A 84 2.94 12.35 -9.74
C ILE A 84 4.33 12.87 -10.08
N ALA A 85 5.40 12.18 -9.68
CA ALA A 85 6.78 12.55 -10.04
C ALA A 85 6.99 12.62 -11.56
N ASN A 86 6.25 11.81 -12.30
CA ASN A 86 6.30 11.80 -13.75
C ASN A 86 5.46 12.89 -14.44
N GLY A 87 4.58 13.58 -13.71
CA GLY A 87 3.64 14.57 -14.26
C GLY A 87 2.53 13.95 -15.10
N THR A 88 2.24 12.65 -14.92
CA THR A 88 1.19 11.90 -15.63
C THR A 88 0.03 11.52 -14.71
N PHE A 89 0.08 11.94 -13.44
CA PHE A 89 -1.02 11.75 -12.51
C PHE A 89 -2.24 12.57 -12.94
N GLY A 90 -3.44 12.01 -12.75
CA GLY A 90 -4.68 12.63 -13.22
C GLY A 90 -4.96 12.44 -14.70
N ILE A 91 -4.22 11.59 -15.43
CA ILE A 91 -4.52 11.24 -16.83
C ILE A 91 -4.92 9.77 -16.91
N CYS A 92 -6.05 9.48 -17.57
CA CYS A 92 -6.51 8.12 -17.80
C CYS A 92 -5.60 7.40 -18.79
N GLU A 93 -5.05 6.25 -18.40
CA GLU A 93 -4.15 5.46 -19.24
C GLU A 93 -4.86 4.84 -20.45
N SER A 94 -6.18 4.62 -20.37
CA SER A 94 -6.96 3.99 -21.44
C SER A 94 -7.38 4.97 -22.54
N CYS A 95 -7.77 6.19 -22.18
CA CYS A 95 -8.32 7.16 -23.13
C CYS A 95 -7.53 8.47 -23.24
N GLY A 96 -6.55 8.72 -22.36
CA GLY A 96 -5.78 9.95 -22.33
C GLY A 96 -6.54 11.18 -21.81
N GLY A 97 -7.78 11.03 -21.37
CA GLY A 97 -8.57 12.11 -20.77
C GLY A 97 -8.10 12.45 -19.35
N GLU A 98 -8.40 13.67 -18.91
CA GLU A 98 -8.14 14.12 -17.55
C GLU A 98 -9.11 13.45 -16.56
N ILE A 99 -8.59 13.04 -15.40
CA ILE A 99 -9.32 12.49 -14.26
C ILE A 99 -9.49 13.64 -13.26
N GLY A 100 -10.74 14.06 -13.04
CA GLY A 100 -11.13 15.13 -12.13
C GLY A 100 -11.86 14.62 -10.90
#